data_AF-A0A926VHE5-F1
#
_entry.id   AF-A0A926VHE5-F1
#
_cell.length_a   1.000
_cell.length_b   1.000
_cell.length_c   1.000
_cell.angle_alpha   90.00
_cell.angle_beta   90.00
_cell.angle_gamma   90.00
#
_symmetry.space_group_name_H-M   'P 1'
#
loop_
_entity.id
_entity.type
_entity.pdbx_description
1 polymer ?
#
loop_
_entity_poly.entity_id
_entity_poly.type
_entity_poly.pdbx_seq_one_letter_code
_entity_poly.pdbx_strand_id
1 'polypeptide(L)'
;MFKKPLSNLIAVTALIFSGSAVFQTQAQAQSSSTTFRCVRSGNAYATVAQRGGKTSAPMIIWERYVSAEFTPQQRCQTVSQRLTNAVAQNGGSLRNLLLTTGKVNGQTVICYVNTRSRCNNSNTLFTLTNPESIRDPGAALSSLLRFGTGANTPSLRETEDDEPTVNMEAAVDEAFAAGGRETVDDENEAGASPNVSPSDEGNSNQNNSNDVPAPETGGSQGGSW
;
A
#
# COMPACT_ATOMS: atom_id res chain seq x y z
N MET A 1 40.71 17.35 91.67
CA MET A 1 40.00 17.60 90.39
C MET A 1 40.38 16.47 89.45
N PHE A 2 39.57 15.42 89.20
CA PHE A 2 38.25 15.38 88.55
C PHE A 2 38.21 16.01 87.14
N LYS A 3 38.42 15.19 86.09
CA LYS A 3 37.43 14.87 85.03
C LYS A 3 38.07 14.03 83.88
N LYS A 4 37.60 12.78 83.74
CA LYS A 4 37.36 12.08 82.45
C LYS A 4 35.87 12.35 82.09
N PRO A 5 35.32 12.20 80.86
CA PRO A 5 35.56 11.16 79.84
C PRO A 5 35.95 11.80 78.47
N LEU A 6 35.67 11.33 77.25
CA LEU A 6 34.84 10.24 76.69
C LEU A 6 35.44 9.76 75.34
N SER A 7 35.00 8.60 74.85
CA SER A 7 35.30 8.07 73.51
C SER A 7 34.24 8.50 72.50
N ASN A 8 34.65 8.87 71.28
CA ASN A 8 33.74 8.93 70.13
C ASN A 8 33.95 7.72 69.21
N LEU A 9 33.09 6.72 69.37
CA LEU A 9 32.90 5.64 68.40
C LEU A 9 32.12 6.20 67.20
N ILE A 10 32.78 6.36 66.05
CA ILE A 10 32.09 6.64 64.79
C ILE A 10 31.60 5.31 64.24
N ALA A 11 30.31 5.02 64.44
CA ALA A 11 29.66 3.89 63.81
C ALA A 11 29.47 4.17 62.31
N VAL A 12 30.30 3.57 61.47
CA VAL A 12 30.15 3.62 60.01
C VAL A 12 29.08 2.59 59.60
N THR A 13 27.84 3.03 59.49
CA THR A 13 26.73 2.22 58.98
C THR A 13 26.91 1.99 57.48
N ALA A 14 27.33 0.79 57.09
CA ALA A 14 27.37 0.38 55.70
C ALA A 14 25.94 0.20 55.15
N LEU A 15 25.49 1.14 54.34
CA LEU A 15 24.26 1.01 53.56
C LEU A 15 24.47 -0.03 52.46
N ILE A 16 24.01 -1.25 52.71
CA ILE A 16 23.98 -2.32 51.71
C ILE A 16 22.85 -2.00 50.71
N PHE A 17 23.18 -1.23 49.67
CA PHE A 17 22.24 -0.97 48.58
C PHE A 17 22.09 -2.27 47.76
N SER A 18 21.06 -3.04 48.08
CA SER A 18 20.61 -4.19 47.31
C SER A 18 20.09 -3.73 45.95
N GLY A 19 21.02 -3.55 45.00
CA GLY A 19 20.73 -3.10 43.64
C GLY A 19 19.98 -4.17 42.84
N SER A 20 18.65 -4.08 42.81
CA SER A 20 17.82 -4.83 41.87
C SER A 20 18.18 -4.42 40.44
N ALA A 21 18.88 -5.27 39.70
CA ALA A 21 19.15 -5.06 38.29
C ALA A 21 17.83 -5.14 37.51
N VAL A 22 17.24 -3.99 37.18
CA VAL A 22 16.07 -3.91 36.32
C VAL A 22 16.52 -4.17 34.89
N PHE A 23 16.34 -5.41 34.43
CA PHE A 23 16.53 -5.75 33.02
C PHE A 23 15.44 -5.07 32.19
N GLN A 24 15.69 -3.84 31.75
CA GLN A 24 14.86 -3.19 30.75
C GLN A 24 15.02 -3.94 29.42
N THR A 25 14.07 -4.83 29.13
CA THR A 25 13.92 -5.45 27.81
C THR A 25 13.59 -4.35 26.81
N GLN A 26 14.63 -3.80 26.20
CA GLN A 26 14.49 -2.88 25.07
C GLN A 26 13.97 -3.71 23.89
N ALA A 27 12.65 -3.67 23.69
CA ALA A 27 12.03 -4.14 22.46
C ALA A 27 12.57 -3.28 21.32
N GLN A 28 13.67 -3.73 20.69
CA GLN A 28 14.14 -3.13 19.46
C GLN A 28 13.02 -3.33 18.44
N ALA A 29 12.31 -2.24 18.15
CA ALA A 29 11.38 -2.18 17.03
C ALA A 29 12.23 -2.43 15.79
N GLN A 30 12.25 -3.70 15.35
CA GLN A 30 13.10 -4.15 14.26
C GLN A 30 12.61 -3.41 13.02
N SER A 31 13.34 -2.35 12.65
CA SER A 31 13.02 -1.42 11.57
C SER A 31 13.14 -2.18 10.25
N SER A 32 12.11 -2.96 9.97
CA SER A 32 12.02 -3.85 8.84
C SER A 32 11.96 -3.00 7.60
N SER A 33 13.11 -2.90 6.93
CA SER A 33 13.27 -2.13 5.69
C SER A 33 12.14 -2.46 4.74
N THR A 34 11.47 -1.44 4.21
CA THR A 34 10.44 -1.68 3.20
C THR A 34 11.11 -2.18 1.92
N THR A 35 10.55 -3.21 1.32
CA THR A 35 10.92 -3.67 -0.02
C THR A 35 9.68 -3.67 -0.90
N PHE A 36 9.86 -3.63 -2.22
CA PHE A 36 8.75 -3.66 -3.17
C PHE A 36 8.84 -4.92 -4.02
N ARG A 37 7.71 -5.59 -4.22
CA ARG A 37 7.61 -6.77 -5.09
C ARG A 37 6.63 -6.55 -6.20
N CYS A 38 6.91 -7.22 -7.32
CA CYS A 38 5.91 -7.47 -8.33
C CYS A 38 5.17 -8.77 -7.99
N VAL A 39 3.84 -8.71 -7.91
CA VAL A 39 2.95 -9.85 -7.70
C VAL A 39 1.91 -9.91 -8.81
N ARG A 40 1.24 -11.06 -8.98
CA ARG A 40 0.10 -11.17 -9.88
C ARG A 40 -1.16 -10.70 -9.15
N SER A 41 -2.02 -9.96 -9.85
CA SER A 41 -3.27 -9.41 -9.33
C SER A 41 -4.38 -9.68 -10.35
N GLY A 42 -5.04 -10.84 -10.21
CA GLY A 42 -5.97 -11.35 -11.22
C GLY A 42 -5.29 -11.52 -12.59
N ASN A 43 -5.80 -10.79 -13.59
CA ASN A 43 -5.25 -10.74 -14.95
C ASN A 43 -4.15 -9.68 -15.15
N ALA A 44 -3.87 -8.88 -14.11
CA ALA A 44 -2.87 -7.82 -14.10
C ALA A 44 -1.63 -8.20 -13.25
N TYR A 45 -0.66 -7.30 -13.21
CA TYR A 45 0.48 -7.34 -12.29
C TYR A 45 0.43 -6.13 -11.35
N ALA A 46 0.83 -6.30 -10.09
CA ALA A 46 0.81 -5.23 -9.09
C ALA A 46 2.16 -5.05 -8.41
N THR A 47 2.58 -3.79 -8.23
CA THR A 47 3.65 -3.43 -7.29
C THR A 47 3.04 -3.33 -5.90
N VAL A 48 3.55 -4.11 -4.95
CA VAL A 48 3.16 -4.11 -3.53
C VAL A 48 4.38 -3.82 -2.64
N ALA A 49 4.16 -3.22 -1.48
CA ALA A 49 5.18 -3.06 -0.44
C ALA A 49 5.20 -4.29 0.49
N GLN A 50 6.38 -4.60 1.02
CA GLN A 50 6.58 -5.60 2.07
C GLN A 50 7.38 -4.99 3.23
N ARG A 51 6.84 -5.15 4.44
CA ARG A 51 7.40 -4.61 5.69
C ARG A 51 7.03 -5.55 6.84
N GLY A 52 7.99 -5.91 7.69
CA GLY A 52 7.74 -6.76 8.87
C GLY A 52 7.11 -8.12 8.58
N GLY A 53 7.37 -8.72 7.41
CA GLY A 53 6.73 -9.97 6.96
C GLY A 53 5.31 -9.80 6.39
N LYS A 54 4.70 -8.61 6.53
CA LYS A 54 3.40 -8.27 5.93
C LYS A 54 3.58 -7.76 4.50
N THR A 55 2.55 -7.92 3.69
CA THR A 55 2.42 -7.34 2.33
C THR A 55 1.27 -6.35 2.32
N SER A 56 1.42 -5.21 1.64
CA SER A 56 0.39 -4.18 1.52
C SER A 56 -0.70 -4.57 0.51
N ALA A 57 -1.78 -3.78 0.45
CA ALA A 57 -2.59 -3.71 -0.77
C ALA A 57 -1.72 -3.31 -1.99
N PRO A 58 -2.18 -3.52 -3.24
CA PRO A 58 -1.54 -2.97 -4.42
C PRO A 58 -1.23 -1.47 -4.26
N MET A 59 -0.11 -1.03 -4.81
CA MET A 59 0.28 0.39 -4.86
C MET A 59 0.34 0.93 -6.29
N ILE A 60 0.62 0.06 -7.26
CA ILE A 60 0.50 0.36 -8.68
C ILE A 60 -0.03 -0.91 -9.36
N ILE A 61 -1.10 -0.78 -10.15
CA ILE A 61 -1.61 -1.86 -10.99
C ILE A 61 -1.15 -1.65 -12.44
N TRP A 62 -0.64 -2.71 -13.04
CA TRP A 62 -0.07 -2.76 -14.37
C TRP A 62 -0.93 -3.68 -15.25
N GLU A 63 -1.79 -3.08 -16.06
CA GLU A 63 -2.70 -3.77 -17.00
C GLU A 63 -2.30 -3.55 -18.46
N ARG A 64 -2.17 -2.29 -18.88
CA ARG A 64 -2.05 -1.94 -20.31
C ARG A 64 -0.75 -2.43 -20.90
N TYR A 65 -0.80 -3.14 -22.02
CA TYR A 65 0.38 -3.39 -22.85
C TYR A 65 0.87 -2.07 -23.49
N VAL A 66 2.19 -1.87 -23.56
CA VAL A 66 2.81 -0.66 -24.14
C VAL A 66 3.75 -1.04 -25.28
N SER A 67 4.63 -2.01 -25.07
CA SER A 67 5.47 -2.63 -26.10
C SER A 67 5.92 -4.03 -25.65
N ALA A 68 6.55 -4.79 -26.54
CA ALA A 68 7.09 -6.12 -26.22
C ALA A 68 8.20 -6.06 -25.15
N GLU A 69 8.98 -4.97 -25.15
CA GLU A 69 10.05 -4.71 -24.17
C GLU A 69 9.51 -4.09 -22.87
N PHE A 70 8.27 -3.58 -22.87
CA PHE A 70 7.66 -2.85 -21.76
C PHE A 70 6.27 -3.40 -21.41
N THR A 71 6.17 -4.74 -21.34
CA THR A 71 4.97 -5.47 -20.92
C THR A 71 4.57 -5.12 -19.48
N PRO A 72 3.30 -5.33 -19.07
CA PRO A 72 2.86 -5.04 -17.71
C PRO A 72 3.71 -5.73 -16.62
N GLN A 73 4.09 -6.99 -16.86
CA GLN A 73 4.99 -7.75 -15.98
C GLN A 73 6.38 -7.11 -15.90
N GLN A 74 6.98 -6.78 -17.05
CA GLN A 74 8.32 -6.21 -17.10
C GLN A 74 8.39 -4.85 -16.39
N ARG A 75 7.36 -4.00 -16.57
CA ARG A 75 7.23 -2.72 -15.85
C ARG A 75 7.11 -2.93 -14.36
N CYS A 76 6.22 -3.83 -13.94
CA CYS A 76 5.99 -4.18 -12.55
C CYS A 76 7.27 -4.66 -11.86
N GLN A 77 8.04 -5.56 -12.49
CA GLN A 77 9.33 -6.03 -12.01
C GLN A 77 10.36 -4.89 -11.93
N THR A 78 10.51 -4.12 -13.01
CA THR A 78 11.48 -3.02 -13.11
C THR A 78 11.24 -1.93 -12.07
N VAL A 79 9.99 -1.48 -11.90
CA VAL A 79 9.63 -0.43 -10.94
C VAL A 79 9.75 -0.93 -9.50
N SER A 80 9.30 -2.16 -9.21
CA SER A 80 9.46 -2.74 -7.86
C SER A 80 10.94 -2.90 -7.47
N GLN A 81 11.80 -3.30 -8.42
CA GLN A 81 13.25 -3.36 -8.20
C GLN A 81 13.84 -1.96 -7.97
N ARG A 82 13.50 -0.97 -8.80
CA ARG A 82 13.99 0.41 -8.67
C ARG A 82 13.56 1.06 -7.35
N LEU A 83 12.31 0.85 -6.91
CA LEU A 83 11.82 1.33 -5.62
C LEU A 83 12.51 0.63 -4.43
N THR A 84 12.76 -0.68 -4.52
CA THR A 84 13.53 -1.41 -3.50
C THR A 84 14.96 -0.89 -3.39
N ASN A 85 15.62 -0.64 -4.53
CA ASN A 85 16.95 -0.04 -4.57
C ASN A 85 16.94 1.39 -4.00
N ALA A 86 15.91 2.19 -4.29
CA ALA A 86 15.77 3.54 -3.74
C ALA A 86 15.68 3.53 -2.21
N VAL A 87 14.89 2.63 -1.62
CA VAL A 87 14.80 2.48 -0.15
C VAL A 87 16.12 2.00 0.44
N ALA A 88 16.80 1.03 -0.19
CA ALA A 88 18.10 0.55 0.27
C ALA A 88 19.17 1.66 0.24
N GLN A 89 19.20 2.47 -0.82
CA GLN A 89 20.07 3.64 -0.94
C GLN A 89 19.72 4.76 0.05
N ASN A 90 18.44 4.87 0.43
CA ASN A 90 17.94 5.78 1.48
C ASN A 90 18.03 5.15 2.89
N GLY A 91 19.02 4.28 3.14
CA GLY A 91 19.30 3.70 4.46
C GLY A 91 18.24 2.73 4.98
N GLY A 92 17.45 2.11 4.10
CA GLY A 92 16.33 1.23 4.47
C GLY A 92 15.04 1.98 4.83
N SER A 93 15.00 3.31 4.67
CA SER A 93 13.87 4.16 5.06
C SER A 93 13.13 4.75 3.86
N LEU A 94 11.83 5.00 4.03
CA LEU A 94 11.01 5.78 3.10
C LEU A 94 11.02 7.29 3.43
N ARG A 95 11.56 7.68 4.59
CA ARG A 95 11.59 9.07 5.05
C ARG A 95 12.27 9.97 4.04
N ASN A 96 11.61 11.08 3.69
CA ASN A 96 12.04 12.05 2.66
C ASN A 96 12.18 11.48 1.24
N LEU A 97 11.71 10.25 0.97
CA LEU A 97 11.61 9.72 -0.39
C LEU A 97 10.28 10.15 -0.99
N LEU A 98 10.33 10.82 -2.13
CA LEU A 98 9.17 11.34 -2.85
C LEU A 98 9.13 10.72 -4.25
N LEU A 99 7.94 10.47 -4.79
CA LEU A 99 7.77 10.35 -6.24
C LEU A 99 7.44 11.72 -6.82
N THR A 100 7.94 11.99 -8.01
CA THR A 100 7.65 13.23 -8.73
C THR A 100 7.88 13.03 -10.23
N THR A 101 7.64 14.09 -10.99
CA THR A 101 7.75 14.15 -12.44
C THR A 101 8.91 15.05 -12.86
N GLY A 102 9.34 14.91 -14.12
CA GLY A 102 10.39 15.76 -14.66
C GLY A 102 10.84 15.35 -16.06
N LYS A 103 11.90 16.01 -16.54
CA LYS A 103 12.49 15.77 -17.86
C LYS A 103 13.87 15.14 -17.74
N VAL A 104 14.10 14.03 -18.44
CA VAL A 104 15.39 13.35 -18.55
C VAL A 104 15.64 13.05 -20.02
N ASN A 105 16.76 13.57 -20.56
CA ASN A 105 17.12 13.46 -21.98
C ASN A 105 15.97 13.88 -22.94
N GLY A 106 15.20 14.91 -22.56
CA GLY A 106 14.03 15.40 -23.31
C GLY A 106 12.72 14.62 -23.07
N GLN A 107 12.76 13.43 -22.47
CA GLN A 107 11.58 12.60 -22.19
C GLN A 107 10.93 12.98 -20.86
N THR A 108 9.60 12.94 -20.78
CA THR A 108 8.89 13.06 -19.49
C THR A 108 8.99 11.74 -18.73
N VAL A 109 9.39 11.80 -17.46
CA VAL A 109 9.56 10.62 -16.60
C VAL A 109 8.83 10.77 -15.28
N ILE A 110 8.49 9.63 -14.67
CA ILE A 110 8.25 9.53 -13.23
C ILE A 110 9.54 9.03 -12.57
N CYS A 111 9.97 9.70 -11.50
CA CYS A 111 11.22 9.41 -10.80
C CYS A 111 11.01 9.42 -9.28
N TYR A 112 11.97 8.85 -8.55
CA TYR A 112 12.07 9.06 -7.10
C TYR A 112 13.10 10.14 -6.78
N VAL A 113 12.83 10.98 -5.79
CA VAL A 113 13.74 12.04 -5.33
C VAL A 113 13.77 12.09 -3.81
N ASN A 114 14.86 12.61 -3.26
CA ASN A 114 14.85 13.27 -1.96
C ASN A 114 14.82 14.80 -2.14
N THR A 115 14.65 15.53 -1.04
CA THR A 115 14.53 17.00 -0.99
C THR A 115 15.68 17.79 -1.63
N ARG A 116 16.80 17.15 -1.99
CA ARG A 116 17.98 17.79 -2.61
C ARG A 116 18.23 17.36 -4.05
N SER A 117 17.30 16.62 -4.67
CA SER A 117 17.51 15.99 -5.99
C SER A 117 16.42 16.34 -7.00
N ARG A 118 16.66 15.98 -8.26
CA ARG A 118 15.77 16.12 -9.43
C ARG A 118 15.79 14.82 -10.23
N CYS A 119 14.82 14.61 -11.11
CA CYS A 119 14.83 13.47 -12.02
C CYS A 119 16.09 13.46 -12.90
N ASN A 120 16.72 12.29 -13.01
CA ASN A 120 17.89 12.02 -13.83
C ASN A 120 17.95 10.51 -14.16
N ASN A 121 19.00 10.08 -14.87
CA ASN A 121 19.12 8.70 -15.35
C ASN A 121 19.18 7.63 -14.23
N SER A 122 19.67 7.97 -13.02
CA SER A 122 19.83 7.00 -11.93
C SER A 122 18.57 6.79 -11.07
N ASN A 123 17.67 7.79 -11.03
CA ASN A 123 16.48 7.79 -10.18
C ASN A 123 15.15 7.77 -10.95
N THR A 124 15.19 7.72 -12.29
CA THR A 124 14.01 7.48 -13.12
C THR A 124 13.40 6.11 -12.81
N LEU A 125 12.09 6.07 -12.51
CA LEU A 125 11.35 4.82 -12.38
C LEU A 125 10.90 4.32 -13.74
N PHE A 126 10.27 5.18 -14.56
CA PHE A 126 9.91 4.89 -15.94
C PHE A 126 9.58 6.16 -16.74
N THR A 127 9.59 6.03 -18.07
CA THR A 127 9.25 7.10 -19.02
C THR A 127 7.76 7.09 -19.35
N LEU A 128 7.13 8.27 -19.41
CA LEU A 128 5.76 8.44 -19.89
C LEU A 128 5.78 8.49 -21.43
N THR A 129 5.03 7.59 -22.06
CA THR A 129 5.04 7.40 -23.53
C THR A 129 3.76 7.82 -24.22
N ASN A 130 2.64 7.95 -23.51
CA ASN A 130 1.36 8.35 -24.10
C ASN A 130 1.19 9.89 -24.04
N PRO A 131 0.60 10.54 -25.06
CA PRO A 131 0.52 12.00 -25.12
C PRO A 131 -0.23 12.65 -23.96
N GLU A 132 -1.26 12.01 -23.42
CA GLU A 132 -2.09 12.56 -22.33
C GLU A 132 -1.28 12.68 -21.03
N SER A 133 -0.59 11.60 -20.63
CA SER A 133 0.33 11.60 -19.49
C SER A 133 1.58 12.44 -19.72
N ILE A 134 1.99 12.70 -20.97
CA ILE A 134 3.08 13.64 -21.26
C ILE A 134 2.61 15.09 -21.10
N ARG A 135 1.34 15.40 -21.41
CA ARG A 135 0.73 16.73 -21.27
C ARG A 135 0.45 17.09 -19.81
N ASP A 136 -0.02 16.12 -19.02
CA ASP A 136 -0.26 16.27 -17.59
C ASP A 136 0.40 15.10 -16.82
N PRO A 137 1.71 15.22 -16.51
CA PRO A 137 2.43 14.16 -15.83
C PRO A 137 2.06 14.07 -14.35
N GLY A 138 1.60 15.17 -13.74
CA GLY A 138 1.10 15.22 -12.37
C GLY A 138 -0.16 14.38 -12.19
N ALA A 139 -1.18 14.61 -13.01
CA ALA A 139 -2.39 13.78 -13.02
C ALA A 139 -2.06 12.32 -13.36
N ALA A 140 -1.06 12.05 -14.21
CA ALA A 140 -0.61 10.69 -14.50
C ALA A 140 0.01 9.99 -13.27
N LEU A 141 0.88 10.68 -12.51
CA LEU A 141 1.47 10.18 -11.27
C LEU A 141 0.38 9.90 -10.22
N SER A 142 -0.54 10.85 -10.01
CA SER A 142 -1.65 10.71 -9.06
C SER A 142 -2.59 9.55 -9.45
N SER A 143 -2.92 9.42 -10.73
CA SER A 143 -3.78 8.34 -11.23
C SER A 143 -3.14 6.97 -11.04
N LEU A 144 -1.84 6.84 -11.34
CA LEU A 144 -1.07 5.59 -11.23
C LEU A 144 -1.21 4.93 -9.84
N LEU A 145 -1.16 5.75 -8.78
CA LEU A 145 -1.19 5.26 -7.41
C LEU A 145 -2.62 5.04 -6.87
N ARG A 146 -3.60 5.84 -7.32
CA ARG A 146 -5.02 5.61 -6.99
C ARG A 146 -5.53 4.24 -7.43
N PHE A 147 -5.10 3.77 -8.62
CA PHE A 147 -5.43 2.42 -9.09
C PHE A 147 -4.82 1.31 -8.22
N GLY A 148 -3.72 1.59 -7.50
CA GLY A 148 -3.16 0.67 -6.53
C GLY A 148 -4.01 0.55 -5.28
N THR A 149 -4.04 1.63 -4.49
CA THR A 149 -4.52 1.58 -3.11
C THR A 149 -6.05 1.60 -2.98
N GLY A 150 -6.78 1.90 -4.06
CA GLY A 150 -8.23 2.11 -4.04
C GLY A 150 -8.65 3.34 -3.23
N ALA A 151 -7.70 4.16 -2.78
CA ALA A 151 -7.92 5.22 -1.82
C ALA A 151 -8.15 6.61 -2.46
N ASN A 152 -8.66 7.52 -1.65
CA ASN A 152 -8.87 8.93 -2.02
C ASN A 152 -7.54 9.68 -1.96
N THR A 153 -6.75 9.52 -3.03
CA THR A 153 -5.44 10.16 -3.30
C THR A 153 -4.37 9.93 -2.23
N PRO A 154 -3.30 9.15 -2.53
CA PRO A 154 -2.11 9.18 -1.69
C PRO A 154 -1.59 10.61 -1.63
N SER A 155 -1.05 11.01 -0.48
CA SER A 155 -0.79 12.42 -0.12
C SER A 155 0.02 13.16 -1.19
N LEU A 156 -0.70 13.79 -2.11
CA LEU A 156 -0.18 14.60 -3.20
C LEU A 156 0.07 15.99 -2.63
N ARG A 157 1.30 16.46 -2.76
CA ARG A 157 1.70 17.79 -2.31
C ARG A 157 2.02 18.62 -3.54
N GLU A 158 1.11 19.54 -3.82
CA GLU A 158 1.17 20.52 -4.89
C GLU A 158 1.49 21.88 -4.26
N THR A 159 2.44 22.60 -4.84
CA THR A 159 2.78 23.99 -4.52
C THR A 159 2.81 24.75 -5.85
N GLU A 160 2.41 26.03 -5.85
CA GLU A 160 2.16 26.79 -7.10
C GLU A 160 3.36 26.84 -8.07
N ASP A 161 4.58 26.63 -7.56
CA ASP A 161 5.84 26.65 -8.32
C ASP A 161 6.60 25.30 -8.42
N ASP A 162 6.14 24.20 -7.80
CA ASP A 162 6.85 22.90 -7.85
C ASP A 162 6.07 21.82 -8.63
N GLU A 163 6.81 20.88 -9.23
CA GLU A 163 6.27 19.62 -9.74
C GLU A 163 5.53 18.86 -8.61
N PRO A 164 4.34 18.29 -8.88
CA PRO A 164 3.60 17.53 -7.88
C PRO A 164 4.44 16.39 -7.29
N THR A 165 4.36 16.24 -5.97
CA THR A 165 5.12 15.23 -5.22
C THR A 165 4.21 14.30 -4.44
N VAL A 166 4.54 13.01 -4.41
CA VAL A 166 3.87 12.02 -3.54
C VAL A 166 4.86 11.51 -2.50
N ASN A 167 4.48 11.59 -1.22
CA ASN A 167 5.30 11.06 -0.13
C ASN A 167 5.22 9.51 -0.12
N MET A 168 6.36 8.84 -0.31
CA MET A 168 6.42 7.37 -0.35
C MET A 168 6.17 6.70 0.99
N GLU A 169 6.48 7.35 2.11
CA GLU A 169 6.20 6.82 3.44
C GLU A 169 4.68 6.77 3.68
N ALA A 170 4.01 7.90 3.45
CA ALA A 170 2.56 8.01 3.56
C ALA A 170 1.82 7.07 2.59
N ALA A 171 2.24 6.99 1.32
CA ALA A 171 1.61 6.12 0.32
C ALA A 171 1.76 4.62 0.65
N VAL A 172 2.91 4.20 1.22
CA VAL A 172 3.09 2.82 1.68
C VAL A 172 2.25 2.54 2.93
N ASP A 173 2.20 3.47 3.88
CA ASP A 173 1.43 3.30 5.12
C ASP A 173 -0.07 3.24 4.85
N GLU A 174 -0.57 4.05 3.90
CA GLU A 174 -1.94 3.97 3.37
C GLU A 174 -2.22 2.62 2.70
N ALA A 175 -1.29 2.10 1.90
CA ALA A 175 -1.44 0.78 1.26
C ALA A 175 -1.48 -0.37 2.29
N PHE A 176 -0.78 -0.24 3.42
CA PHE A 176 -0.90 -1.19 4.54
C PHE A 176 -2.23 -1.03 5.29
N ALA A 177 -2.72 0.19 5.48
CA ALA A 177 -4.03 0.44 6.09
C ALA A 177 -5.18 -0.10 5.22
N ALA A 178 -5.10 0.07 3.89
CA ALA A 178 -6.05 -0.48 2.93
C ALA A 178 -6.04 -2.02 2.92
N GLY A 179 -4.85 -2.64 2.97
CA GLY A 179 -4.70 -4.10 3.04
C GLY A 179 -5.06 -4.72 4.40
N GLY A 180 -5.14 -3.90 5.45
CA GLY A 180 -5.60 -4.30 6.80
C GLY A 180 -7.11 -4.22 7.01
N ARG A 181 -7.89 -3.84 5.98
CA ARG A 181 -9.35 -3.96 5.99
C ARG A 181 -9.75 -5.38 5.58
N GLU A 182 -9.47 -6.34 6.46
CA GLU A 182 -10.24 -7.58 6.47
C GLU A 182 -11.73 -7.25 6.66
N THR A 183 -12.59 -8.14 6.18
CA THR A 183 -14.05 -8.02 6.26
C THR A 183 -14.49 -7.76 7.69
N VAL A 184 -15.47 -6.87 7.89
CA VAL A 184 -16.15 -6.74 9.19
C VAL A 184 -16.67 -8.12 9.56
N ASP A 185 -16.26 -8.60 10.73
CA ASP A 185 -16.68 -9.89 11.26
C ASP A 185 -18.19 -9.87 11.54
N ASP A 186 -18.98 -10.53 10.69
CA ASP A 186 -20.35 -10.89 11.05
C ASP A 186 -20.29 -11.93 12.17
N GLU A 187 -20.93 -11.58 13.28
CA GLU A 187 -20.68 -12.09 14.61
C GLU A 187 -20.85 -13.60 14.78
N ASN A 188 -19.95 -14.17 15.58
CA ASN A 188 -20.09 -15.48 16.21
C ASN A 188 -21.40 -15.59 17.01
N GLU A 189 -22.37 -16.36 16.53
CA GLU A 189 -23.43 -16.98 17.33
C GLU A 189 -23.78 -18.37 16.78
N ALA A 190 -23.07 -19.39 17.27
CA ALA A 190 -23.36 -20.79 16.98
C ALA A 190 -24.03 -21.45 18.20
N GLY A 191 -25.37 -21.41 18.27
CA GLY A 191 -26.09 -22.36 19.13
C GLY A 191 -27.47 -21.97 19.66
N ALA A 192 -28.52 -22.10 18.84
CA ALA A 192 -29.76 -22.81 19.23
C ALA A 192 -30.79 -22.89 18.09
N SER A 193 -31.36 -24.08 17.90
CA SER A 193 -32.63 -24.34 17.22
C SER A 193 -33.50 -25.15 18.21
N PRO A 194 -34.84 -25.28 18.10
CA PRO A 194 -35.75 -24.83 17.03
C PRO A 194 -37.04 -24.13 17.55
N ASN A 195 -38.11 -24.14 16.71
CA ASN A 195 -39.49 -23.67 16.94
C ASN A 195 -39.67 -22.13 16.81
N VAL A 196 -40.67 -21.58 16.10
CA VAL A 196 -42.10 -21.96 16.05
C VAL A 196 -42.71 -21.80 14.63
N SER A 197 -43.76 -22.58 14.35
CA SER A 197 -44.82 -22.34 13.35
C SER A 197 -46.16 -22.77 14.03
N PRO A 198 -47.40 -22.38 13.61
CA PRO A 198 -47.82 -21.77 12.33
C PRO A 198 -48.89 -20.66 12.47
N SER A 199 -49.74 -20.48 11.44
CA SER A 199 -51.04 -19.74 11.33
C SER A 199 -51.01 -18.22 11.09
N ASP A 200 -51.90 -17.60 10.30
CA ASP A 200 -52.64 -18.03 9.09
C ASP A 200 -53.32 -16.81 8.37
N GLU A 201 -53.83 -17.02 7.15
CA GLU A 201 -54.83 -16.21 6.39
C GLU A 201 -54.58 -14.72 5.97
N GLY A 202 -54.91 -14.37 4.71
CA GLY A 202 -54.83 -12.98 4.21
C GLY A 202 -55.05 -12.71 2.70
N ASN A 203 -56.09 -13.30 2.09
CA ASN A 203 -56.47 -13.26 0.65
C ASN A 203 -56.48 -11.88 -0.09
N SER A 204 -56.17 -11.90 -1.42
CA SER A 204 -56.48 -10.95 -2.55
C SER A 204 -55.26 -10.52 -3.40
N ASN A 205 -55.27 -10.39 -4.75
CA ASN A 205 -56.21 -10.88 -5.78
C ASN A 205 -55.57 -10.98 -7.22
N GLN A 206 -56.33 -11.61 -8.14
CA GLN A 206 -56.32 -11.87 -9.59
C GLN A 206 -55.62 -11.01 -10.70
N ASN A 207 -55.25 -11.76 -11.77
CA ASN A 207 -55.25 -11.48 -13.23
C ASN A 207 -54.22 -10.47 -13.80
N ASN A 208 -53.70 -10.59 -15.05
CA ASN A 208 -54.22 -11.25 -16.26
C ASN A 208 -53.11 -11.80 -17.20
N SER A 209 -53.47 -12.65 -18.17
CA SER A 209 -52.61 -13.14 -19.27
C SER A 209 -52.23 -12.06 -20.30
N ASN A 210 -51.14 -12.28 -21.07
CA ASN A 210 -51.22 -12.48 -22.54
C ASN A 210 -49.86 -12.76 -23.22
N ASP A 211 -49.90 -13.76 -24.11
CA ASP A 211 -49.21 -13.94 -25.39
C ASP A 211 -47.67 -14.04 -25.58
N VAL A 212 -47.35 -14.95 -26.50
CA VAL A 212 -46.06 -15.44 -27.05
C VAL A 212 -46.18 -15.22 -28.58
N PRO A 213 -45.16 -14.74 -29.33
CA PRO A 213 -44.15 -15.68 -29.85
C PRO A 213 -42.73 -15.15 -30.13
N ALA A 214 -41.80 -16.10 -30.24
CA ALA A 214 -40.45 -15.91 -30.76
C ALA A 214 -40.40 -16.10 -32.29
N PRO A 215 -39.44 -15.47 -33.01
CA PRO A 215 -39.18 -15.75 -34.42
C PRO A 215 -38.09 -16.81 -34.63
N GLU A 216 -38.34 -17.76 -35.53
CA GLU A 216 -37.31 -18.65 -36.09
C GLU A 216 -36.57 -18.01 -37.28
N THR A 217 -35.25 -18.20 -37.35
CA THR A 217 -34.45 -18.32 -38.59
C THR A 217 -33.18 -19.11 -38.24
N GLY A 218 -32.60 -20.00 -39.06
CA GLY A 218 -32.97 -20.45 -40.40
C GLY A 218 -31.82 -20.23 -41.39
N GLY A 219 -31.11 -21.30 -41.78
CA GLY A 219 -30.20 -21.29 -42.95
C GLY A 219 -28.75 -21.70 -42.67
N SER A 220 -28.40 -22.93 -43.04
CA SER A 220 -27.01 -23.38 -43.20
C SER A 220 -26.66 -23.40 -44.69
N GLN A 221 -25.57 -22.74 -45.09
CA GLN A 221 -24.91 -22.97 -46.37
C GLN A 221 -23.38 -22.86 -46.20
N GLY A 222 -22.69 -23.96 -46.48
CA GLY A 222 -21.26 -23.97 -46.74
C GLY A 222 -21.00 -24.04 -48.25
N GLY A 223 -19.89 -23.45 -48.70
CA GLY A 223 -19.44 -23.52 -50.08
C GLY A 223 -17.98 -23.13 -50.20
N SER A 224 -17.17 -24.02 -50.76
CA SER A 224 -15.78 -23.74 -51.16
C SER A 224 -15.75 -22.93 -52.46
N TRP A 225 -14.74 -22.06 -52.62
CA TRP A 225 -13.60 -22.24 -53.55
C TRP A 225 -12.54 -21.18 -53.24
#